data_AF-A0A813ELW3-F1
#
_entry.id   AF-A0A813ELW3-F1
#
_cell.length_a   1.000
_cell.length_b   1.000
_cell.length_c   1.000
_cell.angle_alpha   90.00
_cell.angle_beta   90.00
_cell.angle_gamma   90.00
#
_symmetry.space_group_name_H-M   'P 1'
#
loop_
_entity.id
_entity.type
_entity.pdbx_description
1 polymer ?
#
loop_
_entity_poly.entity_id
_entity_poly.type
_entity_poly.pdbx_seq_one_letter_code
_entity_poly.pdbx_strand_id
1 'polypeptide(L)'
;MSVSDVATAISDSKFKAAVLESVAETAGMPSSYITALTLKAARRLGQSVDTGSRILSQGSIVAEYVIVVPKAMASEVSLAMSSTTASSIQAKIQDKATAAGSSITATVTEKSAPVTASAVATTTTTTASAVATTTANSTVPGPGVTSSAIASGSTSLILAGFLLWGHSHSVRSI
;
A
#
# COMPACT_ATOMS: atom_id res chain seq x y z
N MET A 1 17.08 3.41 13.72
CA MET A 1 17.94 3.29 12.53
C MET A 1 18.93 4.45 12.51
N SER A 2 20.07 4.31 11.84
CA SER A 2 21.05 5.36 11.58
C SER A 2 20.95 5.80 10.12
N VAL A 3 21.15 7.08 9.84
CA VAL A 3 21.12 7.69 8.51
C VAL A 3 22.28 8.67 8.33
N SER A 4 22.67 8.92 7.08
CA SER A 4 23.73 9.88 6.73
C SER A 4 23.39 11.32 7.13
N ASP A 5 22.13 11.74 6.98
CA ASP A 5 21.64 13.05 7.39
C ASP A 5 20.20 12.95 7.90
N VAL A 6 20.00 13.31 9.17
CA VAL A 6 18.70 13.23 9.86
C VAL A 6 17.69 14.22 9.29
N ALA A 7 18.09 15.48 9.05
CA ALA A 7 17.17 16.52 8.61
C ALA A 7 16.70 16.24 7.18
N THR A 8 17.63 15.82 6.32
CA THR A 8 17.33 15.40 4.95
C THR A 8 16.48 14.13 4.95
N ALA A 9 16.79 13.12 5.77
CA ALA A 9 15.99 11.90 5.84
C ALA A 9 14.55 12.10 6.33
N ILE A 10 14.33 13.03 7.26
CA ILE A 10 12.99 13.34 7.76
C ILE A 10 12.17 14.15 6.74
N SER A 11 12.81 14.86 5.80
CA SER A 11 12.12 15.69 4.81
C SER A 11 12.03 15.07 3.41
N ASP A 12 12.94 14.15 3.06
CA ASP A 12 13.00 13.47 1.76
C ASP A 12 11.77 12.56 1.54
N SER A 13 10.94 12.94 0.56
CA SER A 13 9.74 12.19 0.18
C SER A 13 10.05 10.84 -0.46
N LYS A 14 11.17 10.71 -1.17
CA LYS A 14 11.62 9.46 -1.79
C LYS A 14 12.08 8.48 -0.73
N PHE A 15 12.83 8.95 0.26
CA PHE A 15 13.24 8.12 1.39
C PHE A 15 12.05 7.67 2.22
N LYS A 16 11.08 8.56 2.49
CA LYS A 16 9.82 8.18 3.14
C LYS A 16 9.04 7.13 2.35
N ALA A 17 8.91 7.29 1.04
CA ALA A 17 8.25 6.32 0.18
C ALA A 17 8.97 4.97 0.22
N ALA A 18 10.30 4.96 0.16
CA ALA A 18 11.11 3.74 0.27
C ALA A 18 10.90 3.03 1.61
N VAL A 19 10.87 3.76 2.73
CA VAL A 19 10.57 3.18 4.05
C VAL A 19 9.15 2.62 4.09
N LEU A 20 8.18 3.36 3.55
CA LEU A 20 6.78 2.95 3.50
C LEU A 20 6.60 1.65 2.71
N GLU A 21 7.14 1.59 1.49
CA GLU A 21 7.08 0.41 0.64
C GLU A 21 7.80 -0.78 1.28
N SER A 22 8.94 -0.55 1.93
CA SER A 22 9.68 -1.61 2.61
C SER A 22 8.89 -2.23 3.76
N VAL A 23 8.18 -1.40 4.54
CA VAL A 23 7.28 -1.87 5.61
C VAL A 23 6.08 -2.61 5.02
N ALA A 24 5.48 -2.08 3.96
CA ALA A 24 4.33 -2.68 3.29
C ALA A 24 4.67 -4.08 2.75
N GLU A 25 5.80 -4.19 2.05
CA GLU A 25 6.31 -5.45 1.49
C GLU A 25 6.69 -6.44 2.59
N THR A 26 7.19 -5.97 3.72
CA THR A 26 7.47 -6.83 4.89
C THR A 26 6.18 -7.36 5.52
N ALA A 27 5.14 -6.53 5.56
CA ALA A 27 3.82 -6.92 6.06
C ALA A 27 3.03 -7.80 5.09
N GLY A 28 3.49 -7.96 3.83
CA GLY A 28 2.72 -8.63 2.79
C GLY A 28 1.46 -7.86 2.37
N MET A 29 1.43 -6.54 2.60
CA MET A 29 0.27 -5.69 2.37
C MET A 29 0.60 -4.57 1.39
N PRO A 30 -0.38 -4.06 0.63
CA PRO A 30 -0.21 -2.83 -0.13
C PRO A 30 0.09 -1.63 0.78
N SER A 31 0.87 -0.67 0.27
CA SER A 31 1.20 0.59 0.95
C SER A 31 -0.01 1.38 1.43
N SER A 32 -1.17 1.22 0.78
CA SER A 32 -2.44 1.87 1.15
C SER A 32 -2.98 1.45 2.51
N TYR A 33 -2.53 0.33 3.08
CA TYR A 33 -2.91 -0.11 4.42
C TYR A 33 -2.07 0.52 5.54
N ILE A 34 -1.02 1.27 5.19
CA ILE A 34 -0.22 2.04 6.14
C ILE A 34 -0.84 3.42 6.28
N THR A 35 -1.54 3.66 7.39
CA THR A 35 -2.31 4.91 7.60
C THR A 35 -1.49 6.00 8.27
N ALA A 36 -0.38 5.64 8.91
CA ALA A 36 0.57 6.58 9.48
C ALA A 36 1.97 6.05 9.26
N LEU A 37 2.87 6.90 8.73
CA LEU A 37 4.31 6.71 8.77
C LEU A 37 4.93 8.03 9.21
N THR A 38 5.67 8.01 10.32
CA THR A 38 6.39 9.17 10.83
C THR A 38 7.85 8.84 11.04
N LEU A 39 8.72 9.62 10.40
CA LEU A 39 10.16 9.58 10.67
C LEU A 39 10.49 10.70 11.66
N LYS A 40 11.11 10.33 12.79
CA LYS A 40 11.50 11.28 13.83
C LYS A 40 12.97 11.13 14.15
N ALA A 41 13.63 12.24 14.47
CA ALA A 41 14.97 12.21 15.02
C ALA A 41 14.95 11.41 16.33
N ALA A 42 15.86 10.46 16.46
CA ALA A 42 15.98 9.63 17.64
C ALA A 42 17.23 10.03 18.40
N ARG A 43 17.07 10.34 19.68
CA ARG A 43 18.19 10.69 20.54
C ARG A 43 18.77 9.42 21.15
N ARG A 44 19.83 8.87 20.54
CA ARG A 44 20.58 7.74 21.11
C ARG A 44 21.84 8.23 21.80
N LEU A 45 22.14 7.68 22.97
CA LEU A 45 23.45 7.85 23.61
C LEU A 45 24.40 6.83 23.00
N GLY A 46 25.46 7.30 22.34
CA GLY A 46 26.64 6.51 21.97
C GLY A 46 27.75 6.66 23.02
N GLN A 47 28.79 5.84 22.93
CA GLN A 47 30.03 6.06 23.70
C GLN A 47 31.02 6.83 22.83
N SER A 48 31.64 7.86 23.39
CA SER A 48 32.77 8.54 22.77
C SER A 48 33.97 7.60 22.77
N VAL A 49 34.57 7.42 21.59
CA VAL A 49 35.73 6.54 21.40
C VAL A 49 36.94 7.05 22.19
N ASP A 50 37.08 8.37 22.32
CA ASP A 50 38.23 9.01 22.96
C ASP A 50 38.11 9.13 24.49
N THR A 51 36.89 9.15 25.03
CA THR A 51 36.67 9.47 26.46
C THR A 51 35.81 8.47 27.22
N GLY A 52 35.24 7.46 26.55
CA GLY A 52 34.26 6.54 27.15
C GLY A 52 32.97 7.23 27.64
N SER A 53 32.85 8.55 27.46
CA SER A 53 31.70 9.34 27.89
C SER A 53 30.52 9.13 26.97
N ARG A 54 29.30 9.15 27.53
CA ARG A 54 28.08 9.04 26.74
C ARG A 54 27.86 10.32 25.95
N ILE A 55 28.04 10.26 24.63
CA ILE A 55 27.75 11.37 23.70
C ILE A 55 26.48 11.06 22.93
N LEU A 56 25.84 12.08 22.35
CA LEU A 56 24.74 11.84 21.43
C LEU A 56 25.27 11.19 20.16
N SER A 57 24.78 10.00 19.83
CA SER A 57 25.03 9.38 18.54
C SER A 57 24.33 10.23 17.49
N GLN A 58 25.10 10.86 16.62
CA GLN A 58 24.55 11.57 15.46
C GLN A 58 23.92 10.56 14.49
N GLY A 59 23.03 11.03 13.62
CA GLY A 59 22.47 10.21 12.54
C GLY A 59 21.30 9.31 12.91
N SER A 60 20.78 9.31 14.14
CA SER A 60 19.71 8.37 14.52
C SER A 60 18.31 8.88 14.20
N ILE A 61 17.48 8.03 13.58
CA ILE A 61 16.03 8.24 13.40
C ILE A 61 15.22 7.00 13.83
N VAL A 62 13.94 7.21 14.13
CA VAL A 62 12.95 6.16 14.37
C VAL A 62 11.83 6.31 13.34
N ALA A 63 11.39 5.18 12.77
CA ALA A 63 10.22 5.10 11.93
C ALA A 63 9.07 4.50 12.75
N GLU A 64 8.05 5.31 13.01
CA GLU A 64 6.80 4.88 13.63
C GLU A 64 5.76 4.69 12.54
N TYR A 65 5.07 3.56 12.53
CA TYR A 65 4.05 3.29 11.53
C TYR A 65 2.84 2.55 12.11
N VAL A 66 1.69 2.70 11.44
CA VAL A 66 0.44 2.01 11.75
C VAL A 66 -0.04 1.30 10.49
N ILE A 67 -0.25 -0.02 10.60
CA ILE A 67 -0.83 -0.83 9.54
C ILE A 67 -2.24 -1.22 9.97
N VAL A 68 -3.24 -0.80 9.21
CA VAL A 68 -4.61 -1.26 9.40
C VAL A 68 -4.76 -2.55 8.61
N VAL A 69 -5.22 -3.63 9.24
CA VAL A 69 -5.36 -4.93 8.56
C VAL A 69 -6.73 -5.53 8.85
N PRO A 70 -7.33 -6.24 7.89
CA PRO A 70 -8.50 -7.06 8.16
C PRO A 70 -8.20 -8.07 9.27
N LYS A 71 -9.17 -8.27 10.18
CA LYS A 71 -8.99 -9.15 11.36
C LYS A 71 -8.55 -10.58 10.98
N ALA A 72 -9.02 -11.09 9.84
CA ALA A 72 -8.66 -12.41 9.34
C ALA A 72 -7.15 -12.56 9.04
N MET A 73 -6.47 -11.47 8.67
CA MET A 73 -5.05 -11.47 8.28
C MET A 73 -4.12 -10.98 9.40
N ALA A 74 -4.67 -10.54 10.55
CA ALA A 74 -3.89 -9.91 11.60
C ALA A 74 -2.78 -10.81 12.16
N SER A 75 -3.04 -12.11 12.31
CA SER A 75 -2.05 -13.08 12.79
C SER A 75 -0.91 -13.29 11.80
N GLU A 76 -1.22 -13.40 10.51
CA GLU A 76 -0.22 -13.59 9.45
C GLU A 76 0.69 -12.37 9.33
N VAL A 77 0.10 -11.16 9.32
CA VAL A 77 0.86 -9.90 9.27
C VAL A 77 1.72 -9.71 10.52
N SER A 78 1.18 -9.99 11.71
CA SER A 78 1.94 -9.92 12.96
C SER A 78 3.12 -10.89 12.96
N LEU A 79 2.92 -12.11 12.46
CA LEU A 79 3.97 -13.10 12.32
C LEU A 79 5.05 -12.67 11.31
N ALA A 80 4.65 -12.22 10.12
CA ALA A 80 5.56 -11.73 9.08
C ALA A 80 6.42 -10.55 9.57
N MET A 81 5.79 -9.59 10.26
CA MET A 81 6.50 -8.45 10.83
C MET A 81 7.40 -8.83 12.01
N SER A 82 7.05 -9.87 12.77
CA SER A 82 7.86 -10.36 13.89
C SER A 82 9.06 -11.16 13.44
N SER A 83 8.91 -12.02 12.43
CA SER A 83 9.94 -12.91 11.91
C SER A 83 10.98 -12.19 11.04
N THR A 84 10.60 -11.07 10.42
CA THR A 84 11.51 -10.30 9.59
C THR A 84 12.60 -9.63 10.43
N THR A 85 13.86 -9.80 10.04
CA THR A 85 15.01 -9.23 10.76
C THR A 85 15.23 -7.74 10.43
N ALA A 86 15.93 -7.03 11.31
CA ALA A 86 16.36 -5.66 11.04
C ALA A 86 17.23 -5.57 9.77
N SER A 87 18.10 -6.56 9.54
CA SER A 87 18.96 -6.62 8.35
C SER A 87 18.17 -6.75 7.05
N SER A 88 17.11 -7.57 7.04
CA SER A 88 16.24 -7.70 5.85
C SER A 88 15.46 -6.42 5.58
N ILE A 89 14.99 -5.73 6.62
CA ILE A 89 14.33 -4.42 6.45
C ILE A 89 15.32 -3.39 5.92
N GLN A 90 16.57 -3.37 6.42
CA GLN A 90 17.61 -2.49 5.93
C GLN A 90 17.88 -2.69 4.44
N ALA A 91 18.03 -3.95 4.00
CA ALA A 91 18.24 -4.26 2.58
C ALA A 91 17.11 -3.71 1.72
N LYS A 92 15.85 -3.97 2.10
CA LYS A 92 14.67 -3.44 1.39
C LYS A 92 14.65 -1.91 1.34
N ILE A 93 14.91 -1.24 2.47
CA ILE A 93 14.95 0.23 2.52
C ILE A 93 16.03 0.76 1.59
N GLN A 94 17.23 0.16 1.60
CA GLN A 94 18.33 0.61 0.77
C GLN A 94 18.03 0.40 -0.73
N ASP A 95 17.51 -0.77 -1.10
CA ASP A 95 17.15 -1.09 -2.49
C ASP A 95 16.09 -0.13 -3.02
N LYS A 96 15.03 0.12 -2.24
CA LYS A 96 13.93 1.03 -2.61
C LYS A 96 14.38 2.49 -2.62
N ALA A 97 15.22 2.90 -1.67
CA ALA A 97 15.75 4.26 -1.61
C ALA A 97 16.64 4.55 -2.81
N THR A 98 17.51 3.61 -3.19
CA THR A 98 18.34 3.70 -4.39
C THR A 98 17.49 3.70 -5.66
N ALA A 99 16.48 2.83 -5.77
CA ALA A 99 15.56 2.82 -6.90
C ALA A 99 14.77 4.13 -7.05
N ALA A 100 14.40 4.77 -5.94
CA ALA A 100 13.75 6.09 -5.93
C ALA A 100 14.74 7.26 -6.20
N GLY A 101 16.04 6.99 -6.21
CA GLY A 101 17.10 7.99 -6.37
C GLY A 101 17.28 8.87 -5.15
N SER A 102 17.09 8.34 -3.94
CA SER A 102 17.51 8.98 -2.69
C SER A 102 19.00 8.70 -2.43
N SER A 103 19.72 9.71 -1.95
CA SER A 103 21.14 9.61 -1.57
C SER A 103 21.34 9.25 -0.10
N ILE A 104 20.26 9.02 0.65
CA ILE A 104 20.32 8.67 2.07
C ILE A 104 20.73 7.21 2.22
N THR A 105 21.79 6.98 2.97
CA THR A 105 22.15 5.64 3.44
C THR A 105 21.46 5.38 4.76
N ALA A 106 20.87 4.20 4.92
CA ALA A 106 20.16 3.82 6.14
C ALA A 106 20.68 2.50 6.71
N THR A 107 20.90 2.45 8.02
CA THR A 107 21.28 1.25 8.76
C THR A 107 20.24 0.97 9.84
N VAL A 108 19.53 -0.15 9.72
CA VAL A 108 18.49 -0.52 10.69
C VAL A 108 19.15 -1.31 11.80
N THR A 109 19.33 -0.66 12.95
CA THR A 109 20.00 -1.26 14.11
C THR A 109 19.06 -2.10 14.96
N GLU A 110 17.79 -1.71 15.05
CA GLU A 110 16.79 -2.31 15.93
C GLU A 110 15.42 -2.26 15.28
N LYS A 111 14.58 -3.23 15.65
CA LYS A 111 13.18 -3.35 15.24
C LYS A 111 12.36 -3.74 16.47
N SER A 112 11.30 -2.99 16.74
CA SER A 112 10.35 -3.34 17.80
C SER A 112 9.46 -4.52 17.39
N ALA A 113 8.94 -5.23 18.37
CA ALA A 113 7.85 -6.19 18.14
C ALA A 113 6.58 -5.42 17.71
N PRO A 114 5.77 -5.98 16.80
CA PRO A 114 4.48 -5.38 16.46
C PRO A 114 3.57 -5.37 17.69
N VAL A 115 2.90 -4.24 17.92
CA VAL A 115 1.87 -4.10 18.96
C VAL A 115 0.52 -4.10 18.29
N THR A 116 -0.33 -5.06 18.64
CA THR A 116 -1.70 -5.13 18.13
C THR A 116 -2.63 -4.32 19.02
N ALA A 117 -3.33 -3.36 18.42
CA ALA A 117 -4.45 -2.68 19.06
C ALA A 117 -5.75 -3.20 18.46
N SER A 118 -6.82 -3.27 19.26
CA SER A 118 -8.14 -3.65 18.75
C SER A 118 -8.63 -2.58 17.76
N ALA A 119 -9.05 -2.99 16.56
CA ALA A 119 -9.55 -2.07 15.54
C ALA A 119 -10.81 -1.35 16.06
N VAL A 120 -10.85 -0.03 15.92
CA VAL A 120 -12.08 0.75 16.01
C VAL A 120 -12.84 0.54 14.71
N ALA A 121 -14.10 0.11 14.78
CA ALA A 121 -14.92 -0.07 13.60
C ALA A 121 -15.18 1.29 12.93
N THR A 122 -14.65 1.48 11.72
CA THR A 122 -15.00 2.63 10.89
C THR A 122 -16.26 2.28 10.09
N THR A 123 -17.41 2.85 10.47
CA THR A 123 -18.65 2.73 9.68
C THR A 123 -18.53 3.63 8.44
N THR A 124 -18.26 3.05 7.28
CA THR A 124 -18.28 3.78 6.01
C THR A 124 -19.72 3.89 5.53
N THR A 125 -20.33 5.08 5.64
CA THR A 125 -21.65 5.35 5.04
C THR A 125 -21.46 5.69 3.56
N THR A 126 -21.85 4.77 2.67
CA THR A 126 -21.85 5.01 1.22
C THR A 126 -23.18 5.66 0.82
N THR A 127 -23.18 6.97 0.55
CA THR A 127 -24.35 7.65 -0.03
C THR A 127 -24.33 7.44 -1.54
N ALA A 128 -25.18 6.56 -2.05
CA ALA A 128 -25.41 6.43 -3.49
C ALA A 128 -26.28 7.59 -3.98
N SER A 129 -25.71 8.51 -4.76
CA SER A 129 -26.48 9.51 -5.50
C SER A 129 -27.00 8.89 -6.79
N ALA A 130 -28.32 8.67 -6.87
CA ALA A 130 -28.98 8.32 -8.12
C ALA A 130 -29.05 9.55 -9.02
N VAL A 131 -28.47 9.47 -10.23
CA VAL A 131 -28.67 10.46 -11.29
C VAL A 131 -29.96 10.11 -12.02
N ALA A 132 -30.98 10.95 -11.89
CA ALA A 132 -32.21 10.82 -12.67
C ALA A 132 -31.99 11.39 -14.08
N THR A 133 -31.99 10.51 -15.09
CA THR A 133 -32.00 10.92 -16.50
C THR A 133 -33.45 11.15 -16.95
N THR A 134 -33.83 12.40 -17.16
CA THR A 134 -35.15 12.76 -17.70
C THR A 134 -35.09 12.75 -19.23
N THR A 135 -35.65 11.71 -19.85
CA THR A 135 -35.83 11.66 -21.31
C THR A 135 -37.02 12.55 -21.70
N ALA A 136 -36.75 13.67 -22.38
CA ALA A 136 -37.77 14.49 -23.00
C ALA A 136 -38.32 13.78 -24.25
N ASN A 137 -39.55 13.27 -24.17
CA ASN A 137 -40.27 12.73 -25.32
C ASN A 137 -41.02 13.88 -26.03
N SER A 138 -40.38 14.52 -27.00
CA SER A 138 -41.04 15.48 -27.89
C SER A 138 -41.80 14.72 -28.98
N THR A 139 -43.12 14.62 -28.81
CA THR A 139 -44.04 14.15 -29.86
C THR A 139 -44.45 15.34 -30.73
N VAL A 140 -44.08 15.33 -32.02
CA VAL A 140 -44.63 16.22 -33.05
C VAL A 140 -45.27 15.34 -34.14
N PRO A 141 -46.55 15.52 -34.49
CA PRO A 141 -47.19 14.73 -35.54
C PRO A 141 -47.03 15.39 -36.93
N GLY A 142 -46.71 14.60 -37.96
CA GLY A 142 -46.78 15.02 -39.36
C GLY A 142 -46.24 13.98 -40.35
N PRO A 143 -47.00 13.55 -41.37
CA PRO A 143 -46.62 12.46 -42.28
C PRO A 143 -45.92 12.99 -43.55
N GLY A 144 -44.95 12.24 -44.09
CA GLY A 144 -44.47 12.47 -45.45
C GLY A 144 -43.06 11.98 -45.79
N VAL A 145 -43.02 11.02 -46.73
CA VAL A 145 -42.01 10.73 -47.77
C VAL A 145 -40.61 10.18 -47.42
N THR A 146 -40.44 8.90 -47.80
CA THR A 146 -39.28 8.19 -48.39
C THR A 146 -37.91 8.88 -48.49
N SER A 147 -36.86 8.22 -47.99
CA SER A 147 -35.75 7.66 -48.80
C SER A 147 -34.66 7.01 -47.95
N SER A 148 -34.10 5.92 -48.49
CA SER A 148 -33.03 5.08 -47.97
C SER A 148 -31.69 5.82 -47.81
N ALA A 149 -30.93 5.48 -46.78
CA ALA A 149 -29.46 5.38 -46.86
C ALA A 149 -28.91 4.53 -45.71
N ILE A 150 -27.81 3.86 -46.02
CA ILE A 150 -27.28 2.64 -45.46
C ILE A 150 -26.06 2.99 -44.58
N ALA A 151 -25.78 2.11 -43.61
CA ALA A 151 -24.45 1.76 -43.11
C ALA A 151 -23.67 2.76 -42.23
N SER A 152 -23.51 2.38 -40.95
CA SER A 152 -22.25 1.86 -40.40
C SER A 152 -22.52 1.50 -38.93
N GLY A 153 -22.62 0.23 -38.54
CA GLY A 153 -21.47 -0.60 -38.16
C GLY A 153 -20.75 0.03 -36.96
N SER A 154 -20.82 -0.45 -35.72
CA SER A 154 -20.76 -1.84 -35.21
C SER A 154 -21.64 -2.00 -33.95
N THR A 155 -22.51 -3.03 -33.78
CA THR A 155 -22.23 -4.41 -33.30
C THR A 155 -21.19 -4.45 -32.17
N SER A 156 -21.43 -4.95 -30.95
CA SER A 156 -22.44 -5.88 -30.41
C SER A 156 -22.68 -5.52 -28.93
N LEU A 157 -23.91 -5.39 -28.43
CA LEU A 157 -24.82 -6.47 -28.00
C LEU A 157 -24.09 -7.57 -27.17
N ILE A 158 -24.23 -7.52 -25.84
CA ILE A 158 -25.18 -8.34 -25.05
C ILE A 158 -24.85 -9.84 -25.18
N LEU A 159 -24.59 -10.53 -24.07
CA LEU A 159 -25.60 -11.41 -23.45
C LEU A 159 -25.06 -12.11 -22.20
N ALA A 160 -25.98 -12.24 -21.24
CA ALA A 160 -26.05 -13.18 -20.13
C ALA A 160 -25.21 -14.46 -20.33
N GLY A 161 -24.52 -14.98 -19.33
CA GLY A 161 -25.08 -15.41 -18.05
C GLY A 161 -25.08 -16.94 -17.99
N PHE A 162 -25.21 -17.46 -16.78
CA PHE A 162 -25.57 -18.84 -16.46
C PHE A 162 -24.48 -19.94 -16.48
N LEU A 163 -24.24 -20.45 -15.26
CA LEU A 163 -23.97 -21.84 -14.83
C LEU A 163 -23.18 -22.78 -15.76
N LEU A 164 -22.15 -23.43 -15.20
CA LEU A 164 -22.20 -24.90 -15.08
C LEU A 164 -21.21 -25.47 -14.04
N TRP A 165 -21.79 -26.21 -13.09
CA TRP A 165 -21.17 -27.22 -12.25
C TRP A 165 -20.80 -28.42 -13.12
N GLY A 166 -19.57 -28.95 -13.01
CA GLY A 166 -19.19 -30.19 -13.69
C GLY A 166 -17.94 -30.86 -13.11
N HIS A 167 -18.17 -31.92 -12.33
CA HIS A 167 -17.19 -32.95 -11.95
C HIS A 167 -16.55 -33.60 -13.19
N SER A 168 -15.26 -33.96 -13.15
CA SER A 168 -14.83 -35.29 -13.60
C SER A 168 -13.41 -35.66 -13.14
N HIS A 169 -13.26 -36.96 -12.88
CA HIS A 169 -12.16 -37.69 -12.26
C HIS A 169 -11.01 -38.08 -13.24
N SER A 170 -9.87 -38.41 -12.63
CA SER A 170 -8.99 -39.58 -12.93
C SER A 170 -7.77 -39.50 -13.86
N VAL A 171 -6.60 -39.75 -13.21
CA VAL A 171 -5.56 -40.78 -13.47
C VAL A 171 -4.61 -40.60 -14.66
N ARG A 172 -3.28 -40.59 -14.41
CA ARG A 172 -2.35 -41.73 -14.70
C ARG A 172 -0.89 -41.52 -14.22
N SER A 173 -0.28 -42.62 -13.77
CA SER A 173 1.12 -42.85 -13.37
C SER A 173 2.19 -42.43 -14.38
N ILE A 174 3.39 -42.14 -13.87
CA ILE A 174 4.58 -43.00 -14.05
C ILE A 174 5.26 -43.14 -12.69
#